data_AF-W4QX11-F1
#
_entry.id   AF-W4QX11-F1
#
_cell.length_a   1.000
_cell.length_b   1.000
_cell.length_c   1.000
_cell.angle_alpha   90.00
_cell.angle_beta   90.00
_cell.angle_gamma   90.00
#
_symmetry.space_group_name_H-M   'P 1'
#
loop_
_entity.id
_entity.type
_entity.pdbx_description
1 polymer ?
#
loop_
_entity_poly.entity_id
_entity_poly.type
_entity_poly.pdbx_seq_one_letter_code
_entity_poly.pdbx_strand_id
1 'polypeptide(L)'
;MKRFHQLFLFAQILLIASIVVTTLAPVQAEVVEDKKEEEGCEHDKGISKDLKVHLDYYYELLADKYAPDQIGKWKDIRVERDLLQKKLKEAKQRGELENGQAVDKTWLDKHSELQSVFNAAVEKRDEEQLKIVLPQLFDHYAELNKLYKKRLNLNTIS
;
A
#
# COMPACT_ATOMS: atom_id res chain seq x y z
N MET A 1 24.45 0.38 -66.54
CA MET A 1 24.12 -0.33 -65.28
C MET A 1 24.75 0.25 -64.02
N LYS A 2 25.99 0.79 -64.04
CA LYS A 2 26.63 1.38 -62.82
C LYS A 2 25.88 2.57 -62.19
N ARG A 3 25.30 3.48 -62.99
CA ARG A 3 24.55 4.65 -62.50
C ARG A 3 23.22 4.27 -61.81
N PHE A 4 22.55 3.21 -62.28
CA PHE A 4 21.33 2.69 -61.66
C PHE A 4 21.63 2.01 -60.31
N HIS A 5 22.76 1.30 -60.21
CA HIS A 5 23.22 0.75 -58.92
C HIS A 5 23.57 1.84 -57.91
N GLN A 6 24.21 2.93 -58.34
CA GLN A 6 24.51 4.05 -57.45
C GLN A 6 23.22 4.72 -56.94
N LEU A 7 22.25 4.98 -57.83
CA LEU A 7 20.95 5.55 -57.43
C LEU A 7 20.17 4.61 -56.49
N PHE A 8 20.23 3.30 -56.72
CA PHE A 8 19.61 2.31 -55.86
C PHE A 8 20.25 2.26 -54.46
N LEU A 9 21.58 2.33 -54.37
CA LEU A 9 22.31 2.39 -53.10
C LEU A 9 22.03 3.69 -52.33
N PHE A 10 21.95 4.83 -53.02
CA PHE A 10 21.56 6.10 -52.39
C PHE A 10 20.12 6.07 -51.86
N ALA A 11 19.19 5.44 -52.59
CA ALA A 11 17.81 5.26 -52.14
C ALA A 11 17.73 4.35 -50.90
N GLN A 12 18.53 3.30 -50.83
CA GLN A 12 18.60 2.42 -49.65
C GLN A 12 19.19 3.13 -48.42
N ILE A 13 20.23 3.94 -48.60
CA ILE A 13 20.81 4.73 -47.51
C ILE A 13 19.80 5.77 -46.99
N LEU A 14 19.06 6.44 -47.88
CA LEU A 14 17.98 7.36 -47.50
C LEU A 14 16.84 6.67 -46.75
N LEU A 15 16.47 5.46 -47.15
CA LEU A 15 15.44 4.65 -46.48
C LEU A 15 15.89 4.21 -45.07
N ILE A 16 17.15 3.82 -44.91
CA ILE A 16 17.68 3.41 -43.60
C ILE A 16 17.81 4.63 -42.67
N ALA A 17 18.25 5.78 -43.22
CA ALA A 17 18.34 7.02 -42.46
C ALA A 17 16.97 7.51 -41.97
N SER A 18 15.89 7.36 -42.75
CA SER A 18 14.55 7.76 -42.33
C SER A 18 13.98 6.91 -41.19
N ILE A 19 14.33 5.61 -41.13
CA ILE A 19 13.89 4.70 -40.06
C ILE A 19 14.61 5.00 -38.73
N VAL A 20 15.87 5.44 -38.77
CA VAL A 20 16.62 5.79 -37.54
C VAL A 20 16.08 7.08 -36.91
N VAL A 21 15.59 8.03 -37.71
CA VAL A 21 15.03 9.30 -37.20
C VAL A 21 13.67 9.11 -36.51
N THR A 22 12.86 8.11 -36.91
CA THR A 22 11.56 7.86 -36.27
C THR A 22 11.64 7.08 -34.96
N THR A 23 12.72 6.33 -34.72
CA THR A 23 12.89 5.52 -33.49
C THR A 23 13.53 6.27 -32.32
N LEU A 24 14.14 7.42 -32.57
CA LEU A 24 14.77 8.29 -31.57
C LEU A 24 13.94 9.54 -31.24
N ALA A 25 12.76 9.70 -31.84
CA ALA A 25 11.85 10.76 -31.46
C ALA A 25 11.38 10.50 -30.01
N PRO A 26 11.58 11.44 -29.08
CA PRO A 26 11.05 11.29 -27.73
C PRO A 26 9.53 11.17 -27.84
N VAL A 27 8.97 10.10 -27.27
CA VAL A 27 7.53 9.95 -27.06
C VAL A 27 7.10 11.12 -26.19
N GLN A 28 6.53 12.15 -26.80
CA GLN A 28 5.76 13.15 -26.07
C GLN A 28 4.50 12.44 -25.62
N ALA A 29 4.44 12.07 -24.34
CA ALA A 29 3.19 11.77 -23.69
C ALA A 29 2.33 13.04 -23.87
N GLU A 30 1.24 12.92 -24.63
CA GLU A 30 0.17 13.92 -24.63
C GLU A 30 -0.19 14.16 -23.18
N VAL A 31 0.14 15.36 -22.67
CA VAL A 31 -0.39 15.84 -21.40
C VAL A 31 -1.87 16.00 -21.68
N VAL A 32 -2.64 14.98 -21.34
CA VAL A 32 -4.08 15.09 -21.19
C VAL A 32 -4.26 16.21 -20.17
N GLU A 33 -4.73 17.37 -20.63
CA GLU A 33 -5.29 18.37 -19.74
C GLU A 33 -6.45 17.69 -19.03
N ASP A 34 -6.18 17.18 -17.83
CA ASP A 34 -7.21 16.76 -16.89
C ASP A 34 -8.06 18.00 -16.60
N LYS A 35 -9.17 18.09 -17.34
CA LYS A 35 -10.33 18.83 -16.89
C LYS A 35 -10.68 18.28 -15.51
N LYS A 36 -10.36 19.06 -14.48
CA LYS A 36 -10.90 18.91 -13.14
C LYS A 36 -12.42 19.06 -13.23
N GLU A 37 -13.11 17.96 -13.49
CA GLU A 37 -14.45 17.77 -12.97
C GLU A 37 -14.29 17.49 -11.48
N GLU A 38 -14.38 18.57 -10.69
CA GLU A 38 -14.68 18.49 -9.26
C GLU A 38 -16.12 18.01 -9.10
N GLU A 39 -16.35 16.71 -9.32
CA GLU A 39 -17.40 16.00 -8.58
C GLU A 39 -16.71 15.32 -7.40
N GLY A 40 -16.74 16.02 -6.27
CA GLY A 40 -16.30 15.51 -4.97
C GLY A 40 -17.19 14.35 -4.55
N CYS A 41 -16.90 13.16 -5.07
CA CYS A 41 -17.35 11.94 -4.44
C CYS A 41 -16.55 11.82 -3.14
N GLU A 42 -17.23 12.03 -2.01
CA GLU A 42 -16.73 11.84 -0.65
C GLU A 42 -16.45 10.35 -0.43
N HIS A 43 -15.42 9.84 -1.09
CA HIS A 43 -14.85 8.55 -0.81
C HIS A 43 -14.12 8.68 0.52
N ASP A 44 -14.79 8.31 1.60
CA ASP A 44 -14.17 7.89 2.85
C ASP A 44 -13.03 6.92 2.48
N LYS A 45 -11.78 7.43 2.45
CA LYS A 45 -10.59 6.71 1.94
C LYS A 45 -10.13 5.65 2.95
N GLY A 46 -11.06 4.84 3.43
CA GLY A 46 -10.72 3.57 4.04
C GLY A 46 -10.08 2.67 2.98
N ILE A 47 -9.04 1.92 3.38
CA ILE A 47 -8.54 0.79 2.61
C ILE A 47 -9.76 -0.07 2.23
N SER A 48 -9.99 -0.26 0.93
CA SER A 48 -11.14 -1.07 0.49
C SER A 48 -11.04 -2.44 1.15
N LYS A 49 -12.19 -3.04 1.48
CA LYS A 49 -12.24 -4.36 2.11
C LYS A 49 -11.41 -5.39 1.32
N ASP A 50 -11.37 -5.25 0.00
CA ASP A 50 -10.59 -6.09 -0.90
C ASP A 50 -9.08 -5.87 -0.69
N LEU A 51 -8.62 -4.62 -0.65
CA LEU A 51 -7.21 -4.30 -0.40
C LEU A 51 -6.73 -4.79 0.97
N LYS A 52 -7.60 -4.77 2.00
CA LYS A 52 -7.27 -5.32 3.31
C LYS A 52 -6.91 -6.80 3.25
N VAL A 53 -7.65 -7.62 2.48
CA VAL A 53 -7.37 -9.06 2.35
C VAL A 53 -5.99 -9.28 1.74
N HIS A 54 -5.62 -8.49 0.73
CA HIS A 54 -4.30 -8.56 0.11
C HIS A 54 -3.18 -8.17 1.08
N LEU A 55 -3.36 -7.10 1.84
CA LEU A 55 -2.37 -6.65 2.83
C LEU A 55 -2.21 -7.66 3.97
N ASP A 56 -3.31 -8.22 4.45
CA ASP A 56 -3.28 -9.24 5.51
C ASP A 56 -2.47 -10.47 5.04
N TYR A 57 -2.70 -10.95 3.81
CA TYR A 57 -1.92 -12.05 3.23
C TYR A 57 -0.45 -11.67 2.98
N TYR A 58 -0.19 -10.45 2.52
CA TYR A 58 1.17 -9.95 2.30
C TYR A 58 2.00 -9.95 3.59
N TYR A 59 1.44 -9.47 4.70
CA TYR A 59 2.10 -9.53 6.00
C TYR A 59 2.32 -10.96 6.49
N GLU A 60 1.37 -11.88 6.23
CA GLU A 60 1.56 -13.30 6.53
C GLU A 60 2.74 -13.91 5.76
N LEU A 61 2.87 -13.62 4.46
CA LEU A 61 4.00 -14.10 3.64
C LEU A 61 5.35 -13.55 4.12
N LEU A 62 5.40 -12.27 4.48
CA LEU A 62 6.62 -11.66 4.99
C LEU A 62 6.98 -12.21 6.37
N ALA A 63 6.00 -12.42 7.24
CA ALA A 63 6.22 -13.03 8.54
C ALA A 63 6.73 -14.47 8.40
N ASP A 64 6.18 -15.26 7.47
CA ASP A 64 6.65 -16.63 7.22
C ASP A 64 8.14 -16.68 6.85
N LYS A 65 8.60 -15.71 6.05
CA LYS A 65 10.00 -15.64 5.66
C LYS A 65 10.90 -15.04 6.75
N TYR A 66 10.49 -13.95 7.41
CA TYR A 66 11.39 -13.11 8.21
C TYR A 66 11.10 -13.11 9.72
N ALA A 67 9.91 -13.52 10.16
CA ALA A 67 9.54 -13.58 11.58
C ALA A 67 8.57 -14.75 11.84
N PRO A 68 8.99 -16.01 11.55
CA PRO A 68 8.08 -17.15 11.54
C PRO A 68 7.46 -17.46 12.91
N ASP A 69 8.19 -17.14 13.98
CA ASP A 69 7.73 -17.21 15.37
C ASP A 69 6.58 -16.23 15.69
N GLN A 70 6.44 -15.16 14.89
CA GLN A 70 5.42 -14.13 15.08
C GLN A 70 4.14 -14.37 14.26
N ILE A 71 4.10 -15.36 13.35
CA ILE A 71 2.93 -15.59 12.48
C ILE A 71 1.66 -15.87 13.29
N GLY A 72 1.76 -16.74 14.31
CA GLY A 72 0.62 -17.09 15.16
C GLY A 72 0.02 -15.85 15.83
N LYS A 73 0.89 -15.04 16.44
CA LYS A 73 0.54 -13.76 17.04
C LYS A 73 -0.12 -12.80 16.04
N TRP A 74 0.41 -12.68 14.83
CA TRP A 74 -0.18 -11.82 13.80
C TRP A 74 -1.60 -12.26 13.42
N LYS A 75 -1.83 -13.57 13.24
CA LYS A 75 -3.15 -14.12 12.93
C LYS A 75 -4.15 -13.82 14.05
N ASP A 76 -3.74 -13.99 15.30
CA ASP A 76 -4.59 -13.69 16.47
C ASP A 76 -4.96 -12.20 16.53
N ILE A 77 -3.98 -11.31 16.36
CA ILE A 77 -4.18 -9.86 16.31
C ILE A 77 -5.18 -9.49 15.21
N ARG A 78 -5.04 -10.07 14.02
CA ARG A 78 -5.92 -9.79 12.87
C ARG A 78 -7.35 -10.26 13.12
N VAL A 79 -7.53 -11.50 13.59
CA VAL A 79 -8.86 -12.06 13.90
C VAL A 79 -9.57 -11.21 14.95
N GLU A 80 -8.85 -10.83 16.00
CA GLU A 80 -9.37 -9.97 17.05
C GLU A 80 -9.75 -8.58 16.52
N ARG A 81 -8.88 -7.96 15.71
CA ARG A 81 -9.12 -6.65 15.09
C ARG A 81 -10.41 -6.66 14.27
N ASP A 82 -10.61 -7.69 13.46
CA ASP A 82 -11.79 -7.82 12.61
C ASP A 82 -13.09 -7.96 13.43
N LEU A 83 -13.02 -8.67 14.55
CA LEU A 83 -14.14 -8.79 15.49
C LEU A 83 -14.43 -7.45 16.20
N LEU A 84 -13.39 -6.74 16.65
CA LEU A 84 -13.52 -5.44 17.31
C LEU A 84 -14.07 -4.38 16.35
N GLN A 85 -13.63 -4.36 15.08
CA GLN A 85 -14.15 -3.45 14.07
C GLN A 85 -15.64 -3.69 13.77
N LYS A 86 -16.09 -4.95 13.72
CA LYS A 86 -17.52 -5.27 13.60
C LYS A 86 -18.31 -4.75 14.79
N LYS A 87 -17.85 -5.01 16.02
CA LYS A 87 -18.49 -4.51 17.25
C LYS A 87 -18.54 -2.98 17.30
N LEU A 88 -17.46 -2.30 16.90
CA LEU A 88 -17.43 -0.83 16.80
C LEU A 88 -18.45 -0.32 15.78
N LYS A 89 -18.57 -0.96 14.62
CA LYS A 89 -19.57 -0.60 13.61
C LYS A 89 -20.99 -0.73 14.15
N GLU A 90 -21.30 -1.83 14.84
CA GLU A 90 -22.61 -2.07 15.45
C GLU A 90 -22.90 -1.06 16.57
N ALA A 91 -21.95 -0.81 17.48
CA ALA A 91 -22.10 0.18 18.55
C ALA A 91 -22.29 1.60 18.00
N LYS A 92 -21.58 1.95 16.91
CA LYS A 92 -21.77 3.22 16.19
C LYS A 92 -23.19 3.35 15.63
N GLN A 93 -23.70 2.29 15.02
CA GLN A 93 -25.08 2.26 14.48
C GLN A 93 -26.14 2.39 15.58
N ARG A 94 -25.87 1.88 16.78
CA ARG A 94 -26.74 2.02 17.96
C ARG A 94 -26.61 3.37 18.68
N GLY A 95 -25.64 4.21 18.31
CA GLY A 95 -25.38 5.48 18.99
C GLY A 95 -24.74 5.33 20.38
N GLU A 96 -24.11 4.18 20.66
CA GLU A 96 -23.51 3.85 21.96
C GLU A 96 -22.07 4.37 22.12
N LEU A 97 -21.49 4.91 21.04
CA LEU A 97 -20.11 5.40 21.05
C LEU A 97 -20.09 6.92 21.24
N GLU A 98 -19.20 7.38 22.13
CA GLU A 98 -18.87 8.79 22.23
C GLU A 98 -18.34 9.33 20.89
N ASN A 99 -18.60 10.61 20.62
CA ASN A 99 -18.09 11.30 19.44
C ASN A 99 -16.55 11.38 19.49
N GLY A 100 -15.89 11.17 18.36
CA GLY A 100 -14.43 11.23 18.23
C GLY A 100 -13.83 9.96 17.63
N GLN A 101 -12.51 9.94 17.40
CA GLN A 101 -11.80 8.79 16.84
C GLN A 101 -11.32 7.84 17.94
N ALA A 102 -11.17 6.55 17.61
CA ALA A 102 -10.64 5.55 18.55
C ALA A 102 -9.12 5.68 18.76
N VAL A 103 -8.44 6.26 17.78
CA VAL A 103 -6.99 6.48 17.76
C VAL A 103 -6.72 7.97 17.93
N ASP A 104 -5.68 8.29 18.69
CA ASP A 104 -5.19 9.66 18.83
C ASP A 104 -4.09 9.96 17.80
N LYS A 105 -3.66 11.22 17.76
CA LYS A 105 -2.59 11.67 16.87
C LYS A 105 -1.28 10.94 17.12
N THR A 106 -0.97 10.64 18.39
CA THR A 106 0.28 9.96 18.77
C THR A 106 0.35 8.56 18.17
N TRP A 107 -0.75 7.81 18.19
CA TRP A 107 -0.81 6.51 17.53
C TRP A 107 -0.64 6.64 16.01
N LEU A 108 -1.29 7.62 15.38
CA LEU A 108 -1.20 7.86 13.94
C LEU A 108 0.23 8.25 13.49
N ASP A 109 0.89 9.12 14.25
CA ASP A 109 2.26 9.54 13.95
C ASP A 109 3.21 8.35 14.04
N LYS A 110 3.08 7.52 15.09
CA LYS A 110 3.85 6.29 15.24
C LYS A 110 3.54 5.26 14.14
N HIS A 111 2.28 5.15 13.72
CA HIS A 111 1.89 4.28 12.62
C HIS A 111 2.57 4.69 11.32
N SER A 112 2.55 5.98 11.02
CA SER A 112 3.15 6.56 9.82
C SER A 112 4.66 6.33 9.78
N GLU A 113 5.35 6.60 10.89
CA GLU A 113 6.79 6.36 11.01
C GLU A 113 7.14 4.89 10.80
N LEU A 114 6.42 3.98 11.47
CA LEU A 114 6.68 2.55 11.38
C LEU A 114 6.41 1.99 9.98
N GLN A 115 5.34 2.44 9.33
CA GLN A 115 5.06 2.09 7.92
C GLN A 115 6.12 2.64 6.98
N SER A 116 6.67 3.84 7.22
CA SER A 116 7.77 4.38 6.42
C SER A 116 9.01 3.51 6.52
N VAL A 117 9.39 3.09 7.73
CA VAL A 117 10.53 2.18 7.96
C VAL A 117 10.28 0.82 7.31
N PHE A 118 9.09 0.25 7.48
CA PHE A 118 8.70 -1.02 6.87
C PHE A 118 8.78 -0.95 5.34
N ASN A 119 8.21 0.10 4.73
CA ASN A 119 8.22 0.29 3.28
C ASN A 119 9.64 0.42 2.74
N ALA A 120 10.50 1.18 3.41
CA ALA A 120 11.90 1.30 3.03
C ALA A 120 12.65 -0.04 3.11
N ALA A 121 12.35 -0.87 4.12
CA ALA A 121 12.94 -2.20 4.25
C ALA A 121 12.47 -3.14 3.14
N VAL A 122 11.18 -3.12 2.81
CA VAL A 122 10.61 -3.88 1.67
C VAL A 122 11.24 -3.45 0.35
N GLU A 123 11.29 -2.15 0.08
CA GLU A 123 11.82 -1.58 -1.16
C GLU A 123 13.27 -1.99 -1.39
N LYS A 124 14.09 -1.89 -0.34
CA LYS A 124 15.52 -2.27 -0.36
C LYS A 124 15.75 -3.78 -0.24
N ARG A 125 14.70 -4.56 0.01
CA ARG A 125 14.78 -5.99 0.35
C ARG A 125 15.73 -6.25 1.52
N ASP A 126 15.72 -5.35 2.50
CA ASP A 126 16.56 -5.41 3.70
C ASP A 126 16.01 -6.45 4.68
N GLU A 127 16.50 -7.69 4.57
CA GLU A 127 16.00 -8.82 5.35
C GLU A 127 16.23 -8.64 6.86
N GLU A 128 17.34 -8.01 7.26
CA GLU A 128 17.64 -7.76 8.67
C GLU A 128 16.71 -6.70 9.26
N GLN A 129 16.44 -5.63 8.51
CA GLN A 129 15.46 -4.63 8.95
C GLN A 129 14.04 -5.21 8.97
N LEU A 130 13.69 -6.09 8.04
CA LEU A 130 12.38 -6.77 8.02
C LEU A 130 12.17 -7.66 9.25
N LYS A 131 13.19 -8.42 9.67
CA LYS A 131 13.16 -9.21 10.92
C LYS A 131 12.88 -8.36 12.16
N ILE A 132 13.30 -7.09 12.16
CA ILE A 132 13.13 -6.16 13.29
C ILE A 132 11.77 -5.46 13.23
N VAL A 133 11.40 -4.91 12.07
CA VAL A 133 10.24 -4.02 11.94
C VAL A 133 8.91 -4.77 11.88
N LEU A 134 8.88 -6.02 11.38
CA LEU A 134 7.65 -6.83 11.35
C LEU A 134 7.08 -7.10 12.76
N PRO A 135 7.86 -7.61 13.74
CA PRO A 135 7.38 -7.75 15.11
C PRO A 135 6.84 -6.43 15.70
N GLN A 136 7.56 -5.32 15.47
CA GLN A 136 7.14 -4.00 15.94
C GLN A 136 5.81 -3.55 15.33
N LEU A 137 5.61 -3.83 14.04
CA LEU A 137 4.36 -3.53 13.34
C LEU A 137 3.21 -4.34 13.91
N PHE A 138 3.43 -5.62 14.21
CA PHE A 138 2.41 -6.46 14.84
C PHE A 138 2.07 -5.98 16.25
N ASP A 139 3.06 -5.65 17.06
CA ASP A 139 2.83 -5.05 18.39
C ASP A 139 2.03 -3.76 18.31
N HIS A 140 2.34 -2.91 17.32
CA HIS A 140 1.60 -1.67 17.12
C HIS A 140 0.12 -1.91 16.74
N TYR A 141 -0.19 -2.96 15.97
CA TYR A 141 -1.57 -3.39 15.73
C TYR A 141 -2.23 -4.06 16.96
N ALA A 142 -1.47 -4.74 17.81
CA ALA A 142 -2.00 -5.24 19.08
C ALA A 142 -2.42 -4.08 20.01
N GLU A 143 -1.64 -2.99 20.04
CA GLU A 143 -2.04 -1.77 20.75
C GLU A 143 -3.32 -1.15 20.18
N LEU A 144 -3.51 -1.19 18.85
CA LEU A 144 -4.76 -0.75 18.23
C LEU A 144 -5.96 -1.56 18.75
N ASN A 145 -5.82 -2.88 18.89
CA ASN A 145 -6.88 -3.71 19.47
C ASN A 145 -7.20 -3.31 20.91
N LYS A 146 -6.19 -2.94 21.71
CA LYS A 146 -6.43 -2.42 23.08
C LYS A 146 -7.20 -1.10 23.06
N LEU A 147 -6.88 -0.19 22.14
CA LEU A 147 -7.63 1.05 21.94
C LEU A 147 -9.09 0.79 21.56
N TYR A 148 -9.33 -0.16 20.65
CA TYR A 148 -10.69 -0.58 20.28
C TYR A 148 -11.46 -1.21 21.44
N LYS A 149 -10.82 -2.08 22.23
CA LYS A 149 -11.42 -2.66 23.45
C LYS A 149 -11.80 -1.58 24.45
N LYS A 150 -10.89 -0.65 24.72
CA LYS A 150 -11.14 0.50 25.61
C LYS A 150 -12.34 1.31 25.14
N ARG A 151 -12.43 1.60 23.84
CA ARG A 151 -13.56 2.33 23.26
C ARG A 151 -14.89 1.58 23.37
N LEU A 152 -14.86 0.25 23.31
CA LEU A 152 -16.03 -0.61 23.49
C LEU A 152 -16.34 -0.90 24.97
N ASN A 153 -15.59 -0.32 25.92
CA ASN A 153 -15.66 -0.66 27.35
C ASN A 153 -15.50 -2.17 27.64
N LEU A 154 -14.77 -2.88 26.77
CA LEU A 154 -14.39 -4.26 27.00
C LEU A 154 -13.14 -4.23 27.88
N ASN A 155 -13.30 -4.51 29.17
CA ASN A 155 -12.19 -4.56 30.11
C ASN A 155 -11.03 -5.40 29.54
N THR A 156 -9.84 -4.81 29.46
CA THR A 156 -8.59 -5.52 29.19
C THR A 156 -8.31 -6.39 30.41
N ILE A 157 -8.79 -7.63 30.40
CA ILE A 157 -8.36 -8.64 31.35
C ILE A 157 -6.87 -8.87 31.05
N SER A 158 -6.03 -8.43 32.00
CA SER A 158 -4.58 -8.58 32.01
C SER A 158 -4.18 -10.03 32.23
#